data_AF-A0A4Q6AAF8-F1
#
_entry.id   AF-A0A4Q6AAF8-F1
#
_cell.length_a   1.000
_cell.length_b   1.000
_cell.length_c   1.000
_cell.angle_alpha   90.00
_cell.angle_beta   90.00
_cell.angle_gamma   90.00
#
_symmetry.space_group_name_H-M   'P 1'
#
loop_
_entity.id
_entity.type
_entity.pdbx_description
1 polymer ?
#
loop_
_entity_poly.entity_id
_entity_poly.type
_entity_poly.pdbx_seq_one_letter_code
_entity_poly.pdbx_strand_id
1 'polypeptide(L)'
;MKLFTPSLIRSTIPALFLLLCAGISICKAQQFGGHPPSQRWRQVNTDSIRIIFPPGLETQAMEIADISRALQVQTRGSIGARGRKISIVLQHQTTSSNGYVGLGPWRSEFYLTPLQNNFSLGSLPWHKSLALHEFRHVQQYSNFRKGVSRVAHAIFGEQVEALVTSAAVPDYFWEGDAVYQETLMSEQGRGRIPYFYNGYRSLWAADKKYNWQKLRNGSLRDYVPDHYQLGYLLVAYGRKQFGDSIWAKVTNDAVRYRGLFYPWQRAIERHTGMNYPTFRSKALADGETSLGGAGDDSLAIYASGSKHFAGDQLFPVWIGDEEVLMVQSDYKNIPAFVVHNIRTRRTRSIRKRDIAPDQYYSYRNGKIVYAAYAPDLRWGWRDYSGIRIVDVNSGKQRVITIKTKYFSPDISADGRRIVAVHATADSNAVHLLTVEGSVPVQVVPNPEKLVFTYPKFMDDPVFIVAAARNLRGEMALVKLRLEDGTMENLTPWSPHVIGYPLVQGDTITFTASVNGSDALFALKGDQLYRLNTEALNAATGNYQLSVRNNQFSWSAFSAVGYRLQVSSAAPLVRSCAPS
;
A
#
# COMPACT_ATOMS: atom_id res chain seq x y z
N MET A 1 -9.91 -5.49 -75.90
CA MET A 1 -8.54 -5.45 -75.32
C MET A 1 -7.85 -4.15 -75.74
N LYS A 2 -8.06 -3.06 -74.98
CA LYS A 2 -7.23 -1.84 -75.05
C LYS A 2 -6.89 -1.50 -73.61
N LEU A 3 -5.64 -1.81 -73.27
CA LEU A 3 -5.03 -1.63 -71.96
C LEU A 3 -5.10 -0.16 -71.55
N PHE A 4 -5.45 0.07 -70.29
CA PHE A 4 -5.22 1.33 -69.61
C PHE A 4 -3.78 1.78 -69.86
N THR A 5 -3.61 2.98 -70.40
CA THR A 5 -2.31 3.55 -70.71
C THR A 5 -1.48 3.74 -69.43
N PRO A 6 -0.19 3.36 -69.42
CA PRO A 6 0.65 3.40 -68.22
C PRO A 6 0.96 4.82 -67.68
N SER A 7 0.48 5.89 -68.34
CA SER A 7 0.65 7.27 -67.85
C SER A 7 -0.37 7.68 -66.78
N LEU A 8 -1.57 7.07 -66.76
CA LEU A 8 -2.59 7.37 -65.73
C LEU A 8 -2.28 6.73 -64.37
N ILE A 9 -1.56 5.60 -64.35
CA ILE A 9 -1.16 4.92 -63.10
C ILE A 9 0.05 5.64 -62.44
N ARG A 10 0.92 6.28 -63.22
CA ARG A 10 2.10 7.01 -62.71
C ARG A 10 1.78 8.37 -62.08
N SER A 11 0.64 8.98 -62.43
CA SER A 11 0.21 10.29 -61.91
C SER A 11 -0.82 10.17 -60.76
N THR A 12 -1.57 9.07 -60.69
CA THR A 12 -2.57 8.83 -59.64
C THR A 12 -1.95 8.37 -58.32
N ILE A 13 -0.87 7.57 -58.34
CA ILE A 13 -0.16 7.13 -57.12
C ILE A 13 0.43 8.31 -56.33
N PRO A 14 1.19 9.25 -56.93
CA PRO A 14 1.71 10.40 -56.18
C PRO A 14 0.60 11.35 -55.72
N ALA A 15 -0.48 11.51 -56.49
CA ALA A 15 -1.65 12.30 -56.07
C ALA A 15 -2.40 11.65 -54.90
N LEU A 16 -2.55 10.32 -54.89
CA LEU A 16 -3.14 9.57 -53.78
C LEU A 16 -2.24 9.60 -52.54
N PHE A 17 -0.91 9.58 -52.73
CA PHE A 17 0.09 9.72 -51.65
C PHE A 17 0.08 11.15 -51.08
N LEU A 18 -0.02 12.18 -51.92
CA LEU A 18 -0.20 13.58 -51.49
C LEU A 18 -1.56 13.80 -50.80
N LEU A 19 -2.63 13.14 -51.24
CA LEU A 19 -3.92 13.13 -50.55
C LEU A 19 -3.88 12.33 -49.25
N LEU A 20 -3.09 11.26 -49.15
CA LEU A 20 -2.84 10.54 -47.90
C LEU A 20 -2.04 11.41 -46.93
N CYS A 21 -1.03 12.14 -47.41
CA CYS A 21 -0.19 13.05 -46.63
C CYS A 21 -0.91 14.36 -46.24
N ALA A 22 -1.76 14.91 -47.12
CA ALA A 22 -2.61 16.07 -46.83
C ALA A 22 -3.87 15.70 -46.03
N GLY A 23 -4.30 14.43 -46.13
CA GLY A 23 -5.35 13.80 -45.33
C GLY A 23 -4.87 13.28 -43.98
N ILE A 24 -3.58 13.40 -43.66
CA ILE A 24 -3.10 13.46 -42.26
C ILE A 24 -3.60 14.78 -41.69
N SER A 25 -4.91 14.87 -41.51
CA SER A 25 -5.48 15.67 -40.46
C SER A 25 -4.64 15.40 -39.23
N ILE A 26 -4.26 16.46 -38.53
CA ILE A 26 -3.63 16.40 -37.21
C ILE A 26 -4.69 15.76 -36.28
N CYS A 27 -4.88 14.45 -36.41
CA CYS A 27 -5.57 13.64 -35.44
C CYS A 27 -4.69 13.78 -34.21
N LYS A 28 -5.11 14.65 -33.31
CA LYS A 28 -4.60 14.71 -31.94
C LYS A 28 -5.04 13.41 -31.26
N ALA A 29 -4.39 12.32 -31.65
CA ALA A 29 -4.54 11.06 -30.96
C ALA A 29 -4.02 11.25 -29.53
N GLN A 30 -4.72 10.65 -28.60
CA GLN A 30 -4.27 10.60 -27.22
C GLN A 30 -2.91 9.87 -27.19
N GLN A 31 -1.85 10.55 -26.75
CA GLN A 31 -0.52 9.94 -26.59
C GLN A 31 -0.48 8.92 -25.44
N PHE A 32 -1.56 8.78 -24.68
CA PHE A 32 -1.73 7.77 -23.63
C PHE A 32 -2.43 6.53 -24.18
N GLY A 33 -1.64 5.56 -24.66
CA GLY A 33 -2.11 4.20 -24.91
C GLY A 33 -2.58 3.52 -23.61
N GLY A 34 -3.36 2.45 -23.73
CA GLY A 34 -3.87 1.68 -22.59
C GLY A 34 -5.14 2.22 -21.93
N HIS A 35 -5.67 3.36 -22.38
CA HIS A 35 -6.96 3.92 -21.98
C HIS A 35 -8.01 3.77 -23.08
N PRO A 36 -9.31 3.61 -22.74
CA PRO A 36 -10.38 3.70 -23.73
C PRO A 36 -10.36 5.04 -24.49
N PRO A 37 -10.67 5.09 -25.81
CA PRO A 37 -10.64 6.34 -26.58
C PRO A 37 -11.68 7.37 -26.14
N SER A 38 -12.67 6.94 -25.35
CA SER A 38 -13.68 7.82 -24.74
C SER A 38 -13.14 8.60 -23.53
N GLN A 39 -11.94 8.28 -23.03
CA GLN A 39 -11.33 8.97 -21.90
C GLN A 39 -11.01 10.43 -22.28
N ARG A 40 -11.66 11.37 -21.60
CA ARG A 40 -11.35 12.80 -21.72
C ARG A 40 -10.34 13.20 -20.65
N TRP A 41 -9.49 14.17 -20.97
CA TRP A 41 -8.47 14.70 -20.06
C TRP A 41 -8.63 16.20 -19.89
N ARG A 42 -8.35 16.67 -18.68
CA ARG A 42 -8.21 18.06 -18.26
C ARG A 42 -6.80 18.25 -17.73
N GLN A 43 -6.38 19.51 -17.56
CA GLN A 43 -5.09 19.80 -16.96
C GLN A 43 -5.12 21.03 -16.05
N VAL A 44 -4.34 20.97 -14.98
CA VAL A 44 -3.86 22.13 -14.23
C VAL A 44 -2.42 22.34 -14.66
N ASN A 45 -2.06 23.53 -15.13
CA ASN A 45 -0.73 23.79 -15.68
C ASN A 45 -0.15 25.07 -15.06
N THR A 46 0.96 24.92 -14.34
CA THR A 46 1.74 25.99 -13.72
C THR A 46 3.13 26.04 -14.33
N ASP A 47 4.00 26.97 -13.91
CA ASP A 47 5.38 27.04 -14.43
C ASP A 47 6.24 25.83 -14.02
N SER A 48 5.88 25.16 -12.91
CA SER A 48 6.68 24.07 -12.34
C SER A 48 6.02 22.70 -12.47
N ILE A 49 4.70 22.61 -12.59
CA ILE A 49 3.97 21.33 -12.58
C ILE A 49 2.81 21.39 -13.57
N ARG A 50 2.57 20.27 -14.27
CA ARG A 50 1.35 20.02 -15.04
C ARG A 50 0.66 18.76 -14.51
N ILE A 51 -0.55 18.88 -13.98
CA ILE A 51 -1.37 17.73 -13.60
C ILE A 51 -2.34 17.43 -14.74
N ILE A 52 -2.37 16.18 -15.22
CA ILE A 52 -3.23 15.69 -16.29
C ILE A 52 -4.20 14.68 -15.68
N PHE A 53 -5.50 14.93 -15.78
CA PHE A 53 -6.50 14.16 -15.02
C PHE A 53 -7.83 14.02 -15.78
N PRO A 54 -8.60 12.95 -15.56
CA PRO A 54 -9.96 12.81 -16.07
C PRO A 54 -10.95 13.76 -15.35
N PRO A 55 -12.07 14.16 -15.98
CA PRO A 55 -13.14 14.89 -15.28
C PRO A 55 -13.60 14.17 -14.01
N GLY A 56 -13.86 14.92 -12.94
CA GLY A 56 -14.24 14.39 -11.61
C GLY A 56 -13.09 14.31 -10.61
N LEU A 57 -11.86 14.64 -11.01
CA LEU A 57 -10.66 14.68 -10.16
C LEU A 57 -10.09 16.09 -9.98
N GLU A 58 -10.89 17.13 -10.21
CA GLU A 58 -10.46 18.53 -10.13
C GLU A 58 -9.87 18.87 -8.75
N THR A 59 -10.51 18.39 -7.67
CA THR A 59 -10.05 18.67 -6.30
C THR A 59 -8.70 18.02 -6.04
N GLN A 60 -8.56 16.73 -6.35
CA GLN A 60 -7.31 15.99 -6.19
C GLN A 60 -6.19 16.61 -7.03
N ALA A 61 -6.49 17.02 -8.27
CA ALA A 61 -5.51 17.65 -9.15
C ALA A 61 -4.99 18.98 -8.59
N MET A 62 -5.88 19.81 -8.03
CA MET A 62 -5.49 21.07 -7.36
C MET A 62 -4.65 20.81 -6.10
N GLU A 63 -5.09 19.90 -5.23
CA GLU A 63 -4.34 19.58 -4.01
C GLU A 63 -2.95 19.00 -4.31
N ILE A 64 -2.83 18.11 -5.31
CA ILE A 64 -1.52 17.60 -5.75
C ILE A 64 -0.64 18.73 -6.27
N ALA A 65 -1.20 19.66 -7.06
CA ALA A 65 -0.44 20.79 -7.59
C ALA A 65 0.06 21.70 -6.46
N ASP A 66 -0.77 21.98 -5.45
CA ASP A 66 -0.42 22.84 -4.32
C ASP A 66 0.64 22.21 -3.42
N ILE A 67 0.49 20.93 -3.06
CA ILE A 67 1.49 20.17 -2.30
C ILE A 67 2.82 20.15 -3.05
N SER A 68 2.80 19.79 -4.33
CA SER A 68 4.00 19.72 -5.16
C SER A 68 4.72 21.07 -5.26
N ARG A 69 3.97 22.19 -5.38
CA ARG A 69 4.54 23.55 -5.37
C ARG A 69 5.17 23.89 -4.03
N ALA A 70 4.51 23.56 -2.92
CA ALA A 70 5.04 23.78 -1.58
C ALA A 70 6.37 23.03 -1.38
N LEU A 71 6.42 21.75 -1.76
CA LEU A 71 7.63 20.93 -1.66
C LEU A 71 8.79 21.47 -2.52
N GLN A 72 8.50 21.99 -3.71
CA GLN A 72 9.50 22.62 -4.58
C GLN A 72 10.20 23.83 -3.94
N VAL A 73 9.57 24.46 -2.95
CA VAL A 73 10.15 25.56 -2.17
C VAL A 73 10.78 25.02 -0.88
N GLN A 74 10.03 24.23 -0.11
CA GLN A 74 10.38 23.87 1.26
C GLN A 74 11.48 22.81 1.35
N THR A 75 11.44 21.76 0.53
CA THR A 75 12.34 20.60 0.67
C THR A 75 13.39 20.50 -0.43
N ARG A 76 13.28 21.29 -1.50
CA ARG A 76 14.23 21.29 -2.63
C ARG A 76 15.69 21.39 -2.17
N GLY A 77 15.98 22.31 -1.24
CA GLY A 77 17.34 22.55 -0.73
C GLY A 77 18.00 21.33 -0.09
N SER A 78 17.23 20.36 0.41
CA SER A 78 17.75 19.18 1.12
C SER A 78 18.39 18.12 0.20
N ILE A 79 18.23 18.25 -1.12
CA ILE A 79 18.85 17.37 -2.13
C ILE A 79 19.63 18.15 -3.20
N GLY A 80 19.22 19.40 -3.47
CA GLY A 80 19.94 20.32 -4.33
C GLY A 80 19.04 21.37 -4.98
N ALA A 81 19.63 22.41 -5.59
CA ALA A 81 18.89 23.58 -6.05
C ALA A 81 18.11 23.40 -7.38
N ARG A 82 18.27 22.29 -8.10
CA ARG A 82 17.66 22.13 -9.42
C ARG A 82 16.18 21.75 -9.33
N GLY A 83 15.39 22.30 -10.23
CA GLY A 83 14.00 21.93 -10.46
C GLY A 83 13.73 21.80 -11.95
N ARG A 84 12.92 20.83 -12.33
CA ARG A 84 12.46 20.64 -13.71
C ARG A 84 10.95 20.50 -13.69
N LYS A 85 10.28 21.18 -14.63
CA LYS A 85 8.83 21.05 -14.78
C LYS A 85 8.47 19.60 -15.07
N ILE A 86 7.50 19.05 -14.35
CA ILE A 86 7.05 17.65 -14.49
C ILE A 86 5.57 17.61 -14.93
N SER A 87 5.22 16.62 -15.74
CA SER A 87 3.81 16.25 -15.97
C SER A 87 3.44 15.06 -15.10
N ILE A 88 2.35 15.15 -14.35
CA ILE A 88 1.83 14.08 -13.48
C ILE A 88 0.48 13.64 -14.03
N VAL A 89 0.32 12.35 -14.33
CA VAL A 89 -0.92 11.77 -14.87
C VAL A 89 -1.67 11.03 -13.78
N LEU A 90 -2.96 11.33 -13.61
CA LEU A 90 -3.80 10.69 -12.61
C LEU A 90 -4.53 9.47 -13.19
N GLN A 91 -4.09 8.28 -12.81
CA GLN A 91 -4.66 6.99 -13.17
C GLN A 91 -5.73 6.58 -12.14
N HIS A 92 -6.99 6.53 -12.54
CA HIS A 92 -8.14 6.28 -11.64
C HIS A 92 -8.83 4.93 -11.86
N GLN A 93 -8.48 4.23 -12.95
CA GLN A 93 -9.14 2.99 -13.40
C GLN A 93 -8.41 1.72 -12.97
N THR A 94 -7.26 1.84 -12.31
CA THR A 94 -6.55 0.70 -11.71
C THR A 94 -7.07 0.41 -10.30
N THR A 95 -6.90 -0.80 -9.81
CA THR A 95 -7.19 -1.24 -8.43
C THR A 95 -5.93 -1.36 -7.58
N SER A 96 -4.76 -1.23 -8.20
CA SER A 96 -3.47 -1.12 -7.51
C SER A 96 -3.24 0.31 -7.00
N SER A 97 -2.61 0.40 -5.83
CA SER A 97 -2.08 1.64 -5.26
C SER A 97 -0.60 1.76 -5.56
N ASN A 98 -0.21 2.78 -6.31
CA ASN A 98 1.17 3.01 -6.67
C ASN A 98 1.38 4.46 -7.15
N GLY A 99 2.65 4.85 -7.26
CA GLY A 99 3.12 6.04 -7.94
C GLY A 99 4.49 5.75 -8.54
N TYR A 100 4.87 6.50 -9.57
CA TYR A 100 6.27 6.51 -10.00
C TYR A 100 6.64 7.81 -10.70
N VAL A 101 7.95 8.07 -10.78
CA VAL A 101 8.55 9.08 -11.66
C VAL A 101 9.48 8.39 -12.66
N GLY A 102 9.19 8.54 -13.95
CA GLY A 102 10.00 8.00 -15.04
C GLY A 102 10.87 9.09 -15.66
N LEU A 103 12.11 8.72 -16.05
CA LEU A 103 12.94 9.57 -16.90
C LEU A 103 12.54 9.47 -18.37
N GLY A 104 12.18 8.28 -18.88
CA GLY A 104 11.86 8.05 -20.29
C GLY A 104 10.41 7.61 -20.54
N PRO A 105 9.48 8.52 -20.89
CA PRO A 105 9.64 9.98 -20.92
C PRO A 105 9.51 10.60 -19.52
N TRP A 106 10.03 11.83 -19.37
CA TRP A 106 9.96 12.60 -18.12
C TRP A 106 8.53 12.93 -17.70
N ARG A 107 7.95 12.06 -16.86
CA ARG A 107 6.60 12.18 -16.30
C ARG A 107 6.47 11.38 -15.01
N SER A 108 5.42 11.68 -14.27
CA SER A 108 4.98 10.88 -13.14
C SER A 108 3.56 10.37 -13.39
N GLU A 109 3.22 9.23 -12.79
CA GLU A 109 1.86 8.68 -12.86
C GLU A 109 1.41 8.24 -11.46
N PHE A 110 0.22 8.67 -11.05
CA PHE A 110 -0.36 8.41 -9.72
C PHE A 110 -1.55 7.48 -9.85
N TYR A 111 -1.55 6.36 -9.13
CA TYR A 111 -2.61 5.36 -9.20
C TYR A 111 -3.51 5.58 -8.00
N LEU A 112 -4.68 6.18 -8.25
CA LEU A 112 -5.46 6.86 -7.21
C LEU A 112 -6.34 5.94 -6.36
N THR A 113 -6.39 4.64 -6.65
CA THR A 113 -7.14 3.71 -5.80
C THR A 113 -6.30 3.35 -4.58
N PRO A 114 -6.72 3.68 -3.35
CA PRO A 114 -5.96 3.35 -2.15
C PRO A 114 -6.11 1.88 -1.76
N LEU A 115 -5.07 1.32 -1.14
CA LEU A 115 -5.14 0.04 -0.44
C LEU A 115 -6.16 0.16 0.70
N GLN A 116 -6.85 -0.93 0.98
CA GLN A 116 -7.75 -0.99 2.13
C GLN A 116 -7.01 -1.18 3.45
N ASN A 117 -5.77 -1.69 3.40
CA ASN A 117 -4.96 -1.88 4.59
C ASN A 117 -4.41 -0.54 5.11
N ASN A 118 -5.12 0.03 6.08
CA ASN A 118 -4.75 1.29 6.71
C ASN A 118 -3.38 1.22 7.41
N PHE A 119 -2.95 0.06 7.92
CA PHE A 119 -1.65 -0.09 8.59
C PHE A 119 -0.46 0.01 7.65
N SER A 120 -0.64 -0.28 6.36
CA SER A 120 0.45 -0.11 5.39
C SER A 120 0.51 1.29 4.78
N LEU A 121 -0.64 1.95 4.61
CA LEU A 121 -0.71 3.28 4.01
C LEU A 121 -0.62 4.44 5.02
N GLY A 122 -1.05 4.21 6.25
CA GLY A 122 -1.39 5.26 7.19
C GLY A 122 -2.76 5.87 6.92
N SER A 123 -2.99 7.03 7.52
CA SER A 123 -4.31 7.69 7.49
C SER A 123 -4.36 8.95 6.62
N LEU A 124 -3.31 9.30 5.88
CA LEU A 124 -3.40 10.45 4.95
C LEU A 124 -4.30 10.14 3.76
N PRO A 125 -5.02 11.14 3.21
CA PRO A 125 -5.62 11.03 1.90
C PRO A 125 -4.58 10.58 0.87
N TRP A 126 -4.91 9.52 0.12
CA TRP A 126 -3.91 8.78 -0.66
C TRP A 126 -3.20 9.61 -1.72
N HIS A 127 -3.92 10.48 -2.43
CA HIS A 127 -3.34 11.38 -3.42
C HIS A 127 -2.39 12.43 -2.80
N LYS A 128 -2.62 12.82 -1.54
CA LYS A 128 -1.71 13.70 -0.79
C LYS A 128 -0.44 12.93 -0.41
N SER A 129 -0.58 11.69 0.06
CA SER A 129 0.56 10.80 0.37
C SER A 129 1.44 10.58 -0.88
N LEU A 130 0.82 10.28 -2.03
CA LEU A 130 1.53 10.19 -3.31
C LEU A 130 2.25 11.49 -3.69
N ALA A 131 1.61 12.65 -3.54
CA ALA A 131 2.26 13.93 -3.81
C ALA A 131 3.48 14.18 -2.91
N LEU A 132 3.38 13.83 -1.62
CA LEU A 132 4.49 13.94 -0.66
C LEU A 132 5.66 13.02 -1.02
N HIS A 133 5.36 11.79 -1.45
CA HIS A 133 6.35 10.77 -1.78
C HIS A 133 6.98 10.97 -3.16
N GLU A 134 6.16 10.89 -4.21
CA GLU A 134 6.61 10.88 -5.61
C GLU A 134 7.29 12.18 -6.01
N PHE A 135 6.86 13.31 -5.44
CA PHE A 135 7.52 14.57 -5.71
C PHE A 135 8.97 14.59 -5.18
N ARG A 136 9.31 13.74 -4.20
CA ARG A 136 10.71 13.59 -3.81
C ARG A 136 11.55 12.99 -4.94
N HIS A 137 11.03 11.99 -5.66
CA HIS A 137 11.72 11.45 -6.83
C HIS A 137 11.88 12.49 -7.93
N VAL A 138 10.90 13.39 -8.12
CA VAL A 138 11.05 14.54 -9.04
C VAL A 138 12.25 15.42 -8.64
N GLN A 139 12.41 15.72 -7.35
CA GLN A 139 13.54 16.49 -6.84
C GLN A 139 14.87 15.74 -7.00
N GLN A 140 14.90 14.44 -6.71
CA GLN A 140 16.08 13.57 -6.86
C GLN A 140 16.52 13.53 -8.32
N TYR A 141 15.65 13.13 -9.26
CA TYR A 141 15.96 13.10 -10.69
C TYR A 141 16.41 14.46 -11.23
N SER A 142 15.74 15.55 -10.83
CA SER A 142 16.13 16.92 -11.22
C SER A 142 17.56 17.27 -10.80
N ASN A 143 18.04 16.70 -9.69
CA ASN A 143 19.36 16.98 -9.14
C ASN A 143 20.44 15.96 -9.52
N PHE A 144 20.07 14.80 -10.06
CA PHE A 144 21.01 13.71 -10.34
C PHE A 144 21.56 13.69 -11.77
N ARG A 145 20.99 14.49 -12.68
CA ARG A 145 21.54 14.76 -14.03
C ARG A 145 22.81 15.63 -13.99
N LYS A 146 23.93 15.15 -13.45
CA LYS A 146 25.18 15.88 -13.23
C LYS A 146 26.41 15.06 -13.64
N GLY A 147 27.43 15.73 -14.18
CA GLY A 147 28.69 15.06 -14.53
C GLY A 147 28.46 13.95 -15.55
N VAL A 148 28.91 12.74 -15.23
CA VAL A 148 28.82 11.56 -16.10
C VAL A 148 27.37 11.28 -16.55
N SER A 149 26.38 11.37 -15.65
CA SER A 149 24.98 11.13 -16.03
C SER A 149 24.43 12.17 -17.01
N ARG A 150 24.92 13.43 -16.95
CA ARG A 150 24.55 14.47 -17.93
C ARG A 150 25.15 14.19 -19.31
N VAL A 151 26.38 13.69 -19.36
CA VAL A 151 27.03 13.30 -20.62
C VAL A 151 26.32 12.09 -21.22
N ALA A 152 26.02 11.07 -20.39
CA ALA A 152 25.26 9.90 -20.80
C ALA A 152 23.89 10.26 -21.38
N HIS A 153 23.14 11.16 -20.72
CA HIS A 153 21.88 11.69 -21.25
C HIS A 153 22.05 12.37 -22.61
N ALA A 154 23.08 13.22 -22.76
CA ALA A 154 23.29 13.98 -23.99
C ALA A 154 23.59 13.07 -25.20
N ILE A 155 24.28 11.94 -24.98
CA ILE A 155 24.70 11.02 -26.05
C ILE A 155 23.63 9.96 -26.33
N PHE A 156 23.03 9.38 -25.28
CA PHE A 156 22.20 8.18 -25.39
C PHE A 156 20.77 8.35 -24.86
N GLY A 157 20.41 9.54 -24.37
CA GLY A 157 19.07 9.86 -23.89
C GLY A 157 18.77 9.37 -22.46
N GLU A 158 17.49 9.43 -22.11
CA GLU A 158 16.97 9.27 -20.73
C GLU A 158 17.15 7.84 -20.18
N GLN A 159 17.22 6.81 -21.04
CA GLN A 159 17.39 5.41 -20.59
C GLN A 159 18.79 5.12 -20.06
N VAL A 160 19.83 5.62 -20.74
CA VAL A 160 21.21 5.44 -20.27
C VAL A 160 21.50 6.35 -19.08
N GLU A 161 20.87 7.53 -19.01
CA GLU A 161 20.90 8.36 -17.79
C GLU A 161 20.36 7.59 -16.58
N ALA A 162 19.23 6.91 -16.73
CA ALA A 162 18.65 6.09 -15.67
C ALA A 162 19.63 4.99 -15.22
N LEU A 163 20.20 4.25 -16.17
CA LEU A 163 21.18 3.18 -15.88
C LEU A 163 22.40 3.71 -15.10
N VAL A 164 23.01 4.80 -15.58
CA VAL A 164 24.19 5.42 -14.96
C VAL A 164 23.84 5.93 -13.55
N THR A 165 22.68 6.56 -13.39
CA THR A 165 22.27 7.07 -12.07
C THR A 165 21.99 5.94 -11.08
N SER A 166 21.31 4.86 -11.51
CA SER A 166 21.04 3.69 -10.67
C SER A 166 22.29 2.88 -10.33
N ALA A 167 23.33 2.91 -11.17
CA ALA A 167 24.63 2.34 -10.84
C ALA A 167 25.38 3.17 -9.78
N ALA A 168 25.09 4.47 -9.68
CA ALA A 168 25.74 5.37 -8.75
C ALA A 168 25.00 5.53 -7.41
N VAL A 169 23.68 5.42 -7.40
CA VAL A 169 22.82 5.67 -6.21
C VAL A 169 21.92 4.44 -5.98
N PRO A 170 21.98 3.79 -4.81
CA PRO A 170 21.24 2.58 -4.54
C PRO A 170 19.73 2.84 -4.38
N ASP A 171 18.89 1.90 -4.81
CA ASP A 171 17.41 1.95 -4.71
C ASP A 171 16.88 2.32 -3.32
N TYR A 172 17.45 1.79 -2.24
CA TYR A 172 17.02 2.10 -0.88
C TYR A 172 17.12 3.59 -0.59
N PHE A 173 18.07 4.31 -1.19
CA PHE A 173 18.21 5.73 -0.93
C PHE A 173 17.06 6.50 -1.59
N TRP A 174 16.67 6.12 -2.81
CA TRP A 174 15.55 6.73 -3.53
C TRP A 174 14.28 6.68 -2.69
N GLU A 175 13.89 5.47 -2.29
CA GLU A 175 12.67 5.24 -1.52
C GLU A 175 12.80 5.75 -0.08
N GLY A 176 13.93 5.49 0.58
CA GLY A 176 14.15 5.91 1.97
C GLY A 176 14.08 7.42 2.18
N ASP A 177 14.63 8.19 1.23
CA ASP A 177 14.58 9.66 1.28
C ASP A 177 13.21 10.21 0.88
N ALA A 178 12.44 9.48 0.07
CA ALA A 178 11.03 9.78 -0.20
C ALA A 178 10.14 9.48 1.02
N VAL A 179 10.34 8.34 1.70
CA VAL A 179 9.68 8.03 2.99
C VAL A 179 10.06 9.06 4.05
N TYR A 180 11.31 9.49 4.09
CA TYR A 180 11.72 10.55 5.01
C TYR A 180 10.98 11.86 4.72
N GLN A 181 10.84 12.25 3.45
CA GLN A 181 10.10 13.47 3.08
C GLN A 181 8.63 13.39 3.48
N GLU A 182 7.91 12.31 3.16
CA GLU A 182 6.49 12.20 3.56
C GLU A 182 6.34 12.23 5.09
N THR A 183 7.29 11.66 5.83
CA THR A 183 7.27 11.63 7.30
C THR A 183 7.56 13.01 7.91
N LEU A 184 8.47 13.76 7.29
CA LEU A 184 8.82 15.13 7.70
C LEU A 184 7.67 16.11 7.43
N MET A 185 7.01 15.96 6.28
CA MET A 185 6.04 16.92 5.76
C MET A 185 4.59 16.57 6.08
N SER A 186 4.36 15.58 6.96
CA SER A 186 3.03 15.19 7.39
C SER A 186 3.01 14.58 8.80
N GLU A 187 1.83 14.53 9.38
CA GLU A 187 1.59 13.93 10.71
C GLU A 187 1.54 12.39 10.66
N GLN A 188 1.54 11.79 9.47
CA GLN A 188 1.14 10.38 9.24
C GLN A 188 1.96 9.67 8.16
N GLY A 189 3.10 10.21 7.73
CA GLY A 189 4.02 9.52 6.82
C GLY A 189 4.53 8.20 7.42
N ARG A 190 4.95 7.25 6.57
CA ARG A 190 5.22 5.87 7.02
C ARG A 190 6.24 5.73 8.13
N GLY A 191 7.18 6.67 8.27
CA GLY A 191 8.11 6.71 9.40
C GLY A 191 7.46 6.96 10.77
N ARG A 192 6.14 7.25 10.84
CA ARG A 192 5.36 7.35 12.09
C ARG A 192 4.49 6.13 12.36
N ILE A 193 4.42 5.18 11.43
CA ILE A 193 3.53 4.03 11.50
C ILE A 193 4.27 2.85 12.15
N PRO A 194 3.77 2.26 13.25
CA PRO A 194 4.40 1.10 13.89
C PRO A 194 4.63 -0.08 12.93
N TYR A 195 3.62 -0.39 12.11
CA TYR A 195 3.67 -1.42 11.06
C TYR A 195 4.91 -1.29 10.16
N PHE A 196 5.34 -0.07 9.83
CA PHE A 196 6.50 0.17 8.95
C PHE A 196 7.80 -0.40 9.54
N TYR A 197 7.93 -0.46 10.86
CA TYR A 197 9.13 -0.94 11.54
C TYR A 197 9.10 -2.41 11.93
N ASN A 198 7.93 -3.07 11.83
CA ASN A 198 7.74 -4.47 12.23
C ASN A 198 8.82 -5.39 11.67
N GLY A 199 9.18 -5.20 10.39
CA GLY A 199 10.17 -6.03 9.72
C GLY A 199 11.52 -6.05 10.47
N TYR A 200 12.12 -4.88 10.69
CA TYR A 200 13.39 -4.79 11.40
C TYR A 200 13.28 -5.12 12.89
N ARG A 201 12.23 -4.66 13.57
CA ARG A 201 11.99 -5.00 14.98
C ARG A 201 11.87 -6.51 15.19
N SER A 202 11.24 -7.22 14.26
CA SER A 202 11.16 -8.68 14.30
C SER A 202 12.52 -9.36 14.12
N LEU A 203 13.39 -8.85 13.24
CA LEU A 203 14.72 -9.40 13.04
C LEU A 203 15.59 -9.22 14.28
N TRP A 204 15.54 -8.04 14.91
CA TRP A 204 16.27 -7.77 16.16
C TRP A 204 15.77 -8.64 17.32
N ALA A 205 14.45 -8.72 17.50
CA ALA A 205 13.83 -9.56 18.54
C ALA A 205 14.20 -11.04 18.40
N ALA A 206 14.28 -11.55 17.16
CA ALA A 206 14.63 -12.95 16.90
C ALA A 206 16.14 -13.21 16.68
N ASP A 207 17.01 -12.26 17.06
CA ASP A 207 18.47 -12.27 16.87
C ASP A 207 18.91 -12.72 15.45
N LYS A 208 18.17 -12.29 14.41
CA LYS A 208 18.45 -12.65 13.00
C LYS A 208 19.54 -11.77 12.41
N LYS A 209 20.78 -12.28 12.45
CA LYS A 209 21.98 -11.59 11.92
C LYS A 209 22.17 -11.80 10.42
N TYR A 210 21.43 -11.06 9.61
CA TYR A 210 21.60 -11.11 8.15
C TYR A 210 22.78 -10.27 7.68
N ASN A 211 23.55 -10.79 6.72
CA ASN A 211 24.61 -10.03 6.10
C ASN A 211 24.05 -8.90 5.23
N TRP A 212 24.89 -7.91 4.93
CA TRP A 212 24.50 -6.74 4.15
C TRP A 212 23.88 -7.09 2.79
N GLN A 213 24.43 -8.08 2.08
CA GLN A 213 23.93 -8.44 0.75
C GLN A 213 22.51 -8.98 0.81
N LYS A 214 22.16 -9.71 1.87
CA LYS A 214 20.80 -10.18 2.09
C LYS A 214 19.86 -9.03 2.46
N LEU A 215 20.25 -8.16 3.39
CA LEU A 215 19.43 -6.99 3.76
C LEU A 215 19.19 -6.05 2.56
N ARG A 216 20.19 -5.87 1.71
CA ARG A 216 20.12 -4.99 0.54
C ARG A 216 19.33 -5.58 -0.62
N ASN A 217 19.47 -6.88 -0.89
CA ASN A 217 18.92 -7.51 -2.10
C ASN A 217 17.69 -8.42 -1.83
N GLY A 218 17.33 -8.63 -0.56
CA GLY A 218 16.24 -9.53 -0.17
C GLY A 218 16.63 -11.01 -0.13
N SER A 219 15.63 -11.87 0.06
CA SER A 219 15.76 -13.34 0.03
C SER A 219 14.47 -13.99 -0.45
N LEU A 220 14.58 -15.05 -1.26
CA LEU A 220 13.45 -15.92 -1.61
C LEU A 220 13.26 -17.10 -0.64
N ARG A 221 14.05 -17.14 0.44
CA ARG A 221 14.00 -18.20 1.47
C ARG A 221 13.64 -17.66 2.85
N ASP A 222 14.02 -16.42 3.12
CA ASP A 222 13.85 -15.79 4.43
C ASP A 222 13.04 -14.52 4.26
N TYR A 223 12.29 -14.16 5.29
CA TYR A 223 11.70 -12.83 5.34
C TYR A 223 12.82 -11.79 5.48
N VAL A 224 12.80 -10.75 4.66
CA VAL A 224 13.73 -9.62 4.75
C VAL A 224 12.90 -8.35 4.52
N PRO A 225 12.98 -7.34 5.40
CA PRO A 225 12.38 -6.03 5.17
C PRO A 225 12.85 -5.46 3.83
N ASP A 226 11.99 -4.70 3.16
CA ASP A 226 12.29 -4.17 1.85
C ASP A 226 13.16 -2.90 1.91
N HIS A 227 13.45 -2.36 0.72
CA HIS A 227 14.33 -1.22 0.55
C HIS A 227 13.76 0.11 1.07
N TYR A 228 12.44 0.22 1.29
CA TYR A 228 11.81 1.38 1.91
C TYR A 228 12.21 1.48 3.38
N GLN A 229 12.05 0.39 4.16
CA GLN A 229 12.41 0.42 5.59
C GLN A 229 13.93 0.54 5.76
N LEU A 230 14.70 -0.23 4.99
CA LEU A 230 16.17 -0.13 5.02
C LEU A 230 16.62 1.30 4.71
N GLY A 231 16.06 1.86 3.64
CA GLY A 231 16.38 3.18 3.17
C GLY A 231 16.09 4.26 4.18
N TYR A 232 14.88 4.21 4.76
CA TYR A 232 14.46 5.18 5.75
C TYR A 232 15.39 5.19 6.97
N LEU A 233 15.76 4.02 7.51
CA LEU A 233 16.68 3.91 8.65
C LEU A 233 18.05 4.54 8.33
N LEU A 234 18.61 4.24 7.16
CA LEU A 234 19.90 4.80 6.73
C LEU A 234 19.83 6.31 6.51
N VAL A 235 18.76 6.80 5.87
CA VAL A 235 18.55 8.22 5.56
C VAL A 235 18.34 9.03 6.84
N ALA A 236 17.48 8.55 7.73
CA ALA A 236 17.18 9.19 9.01
C ALA A 236 18.44 9.28 9.87
N TYR A 237 19.22 8.20 9.98
CA TYR A 237 20.50 8.22 10.69
C TYR A 237 21.47 9.25 10.10
N GLY A 238 21.61 9.28 8.77
CA GLY A 238 22.48 10.25 8.10
C GLY A 238 22.11 11.70 8.43
N ARG A 239 20.81 12.04 8.38
CA ARG A 239 20.35 13.39 8.73
C ARG A 239 20.55 13.70 10.21
N LYS A 240 20.21 12.75 11.09
CA LYS A 240 20.36 12.88 12.55
C LYS A 240 21.81 13.19 12.96
N GLN A 241 22.79 12.54 12.30
CA GLN A 241 24.20 12.65 12.69
C GLN A 241 24.99 13.74 11.93
N PHE A 242 24.63 14.03 10.68
CA PHE A 242 25.42 14.91 9.79
C PHE A 242 24.65 16.13 9.27
N GLY A 243 23.41 16.32 9.74
CA GLY A 243 22.53 17.41 9.35
C GLY A 243 21.88 17.24 7.99
N ASP A 244 20.92 18.12 7.68
CA ASP A 244 20.03 17.96 6.52
C ASP A 244 20.70 18.04 5.14
N SER A 245 21.89 18.63 5.08
CA SER A 245 22.66 18.79 3.84
C SER A 245 23.43 17.54 3.41
N ILE A 246 23.55 16.53 4.28
CA ILE A 246 24.40 15.35 4.03
C ILE A 246 24.08 14.65 2.72
N TRP A 247 22.79 14.43 2.45
CA TRP A 247 22.35 13.68 1.28
C TRP A 247 22.51 14.47 -0.02
N ALA A 248 22.40 15.80 0.03
CA ALA A 248 22.76 16.66 -1.11
C ALA A 248 24.24 16.53 -1.47
N LYS A 249 25.14 16.43 -0.47
CA LYS A 249 26.58 16.26 -0.69
C LYS A 249 26.92 14.87 -1.22
N VAL A 250 26.41 13.82 -0.56
CA VAL A 250 26.66 12.41 -0.93
C VAL A 250 26.18 12.13 -2.35
N THR A 251 24.92 12.47 -2.66
CA THR A 251 24.36 12.21 -4.00
C THR A 251 25.09 13.01 -5.07
N ASN A 252 25.45 14.27 -4.82
CA ASN A 252 26.18 15.11 -5.78
C ASN A 252 27.54 14.52 -6.16
N ASP A 253 28.27 13.94 -5.20
CA ASP A 253 29.54 13.28 -5.48
C ASP A 253 29.34 11.91 -6.16
N ALA A 254 28.33 11.15 -5.73
CA ALA A 254 28.04 9.82 -6.27
C ALA A 254 27.68 9.89 -7.77
N VAL A 255 26.74 10.75 -8.18
CA VAL A 255 26.30 10.85 -9.59
C VAL A 255 27.37 11.45 -10.51
N ARG A 256 28.35 12.16 -9.94
CA ARG A 256 29.54 12.65 -10.67
C ARG A 256 30.66 11.62 -10.73
N TYR A 257 30.47 10.43 -10.13
CA TYR A 257 31.47 9.38 -10.02
C TYR A 257 32.80 9.89 -9.42
N ARG A 258 32.72 10.72 -8.36
CA ARG A 258 33.89 11.19 -7.60
C ARG A 258 34.46 10.07 -6.73
N GLY A 259 35.06 9.11 -7.43
CA GLY A 259 35.33 7.76 -6.98
C GLY A 259 34.76 6.78 -8.01
N LEU A 260 35.52 6.51 -9.08
CA LEU A 260 35.06 5.75 -10.25
C LEU A 260 34.37 4.42 -9.88
N PHE A 261 34.96 3.67 -8.96
CA PHE A 261 34.39 2.45 -8.42
C PHE A 261 33.76 2.72 -7.05
N TYR A 262 32.53 2.25 -6.87
CA TYR A 262 31.74 2.43 -5.65
C TYR A 262 31.55 3.92 -5.27
N PRO A 263 31.01 4.75 -6.19
CA PRO A 263 30.92 6.19 -6.00
C PRO A 263 30.05 6.57 -4.79
N TRP A 264 28.99 5.81 -4.53
CA TRP A 264 28.14 5.97 -3.34
C TRP A 264 28.92 5.80 -2.03
N GLN A 265 29.64 4.69 -1.92
CA GLN A 265 30.37 4.32 -0.72
C GLN A 265 31.49 5.32 -0.41
N ARG A 266 32.22 5.73 -1.45
CA ARG A 266 33.26 6.77 -1.34
C ARG A 266 32.69 8.14 -0.99
N ALA A 267 31.50 8.47 -1.49
CA ALA A 267 30.84 9.73 -1.13
C ALA A 267 30.39 9.73 0.33
N ILE A 268 29.83 8.62 0.85
CA ILE A 268 29.52 8.50 2.28
C ILE A 268 30.79 8.67 3.12
N GLU A 269 31.87 7.99 2.78
CA GLU A 269 33.14 8.10 3.51
C GLU A 269 33.67 9.53 3.54
N ARG A 270 33.66 10.22 2.40
CA ARG A 270 34.12 11.60 2.29
C ARG A 270 33.31 12.59 3.16
N HIS A 271 32.00 12.41 3.23
CA HIS A 271 31.11 13.38 3.89
C HIS A 271 30.73 13.01 5.33
N THR A 272 31.03 11.79 5.77
CA THR A 272 30.76 11.31 7.14
C THR A 272 32.03 10.98 7.93
N GLY A 273 33.18 10.85 7.26
CA GLY A 273 34.42 10.34 7.85
C GLY A 273 34.39 8.85 8.19
N MET A 274 33.33 8.13 7.83
CA MET A 274 33.15 6.70 8.10
C MET A 274 33.07 5.90 6.82
N ASN A 275 33.85 4.82 6.74
CA ASN A 275 33.68 3.87 5.67
C ASN A 275 32.24 3.31 5.65
N TYR A 276 31.79 2.91 4.46
CA TYR A 276 30.40 2.50 4.27
C TYR A 276 29.94 1.35 5.19
N PRO A 277 30.75 0.30 5.46
CA PRO A 277 30.44 -0.69 6.49
C PRO A 277 30.16 -0.14 7.88
N THR A 278 30.98 0.79 8.38
CA THR A 278 30.77 1.41 9.69
C THR A 278 29.51 2.26 9.68
N PHE A 279 29.27 3.05 8.63
CA PHE A 279 28.07 3.87 8.50
C PHE A 279 26.79 3.03 8.61
N ARG A 280 26.66 1.97 7.80
CA ARG A 280 25.45 1.13 7.79
C ARG A 280 25.24 0.39 9.11
N SER A 281 26.33 -0.08 9.74
CA SER A 281 26.25 -0.77 11.03
C SER A 281 25.71 0.17 12.12
N LYS A 282 26.25 1.39 12.21
CA LYS A 282 25.78 2.39 13.17
C LYS A 282 24.35 2.84 12.91
N ALA A 283 23.96 2.99 11.64
CA ALA A 283 22.59 3.36 11.28
C ALA A 283 21.57 2.30 11.70
N LEU A 284 21.87 1.01 11.49
CA LEU A 284 21.00 -0.08 11.93
C LEU A 284 20.95 -0.18 13.46
N ALA A 285 22.09 0.00 14.14
CA ALA A 285 22.15 0.01 15.61
C ALA A 285 21.37 1.20 16.22
N ASP A 286 21.39 2.39 15.58
CA ASP A 286 20.58 3.53 16.00
C ASP A 286 19.07 3.22 15.86
N GLY A 287 18.67 2.56 14.78
CA GLY A 287 17.30 2.06 14.60
C GLY A 287 16.89 1.06 15.68
N GLU A 288 17.72 0.06 15.94
CA GLU A 288 17.48 -0.96 16.97
C GLU A 288 17.31 -0.34 18.37
N THR A 289 18.19 0.60 18.70
CA THR A 289 18.16 1.33 19.99
C THR A 289 16.92 2.21 20.13
N SER A 290 16.54 2.92 19.06
CA SER A 290 15.45 3.91 19.11
C SER A 290 14.05 3.32 19.02
N LEU A 291 13.90 2.17 18.35
CA LEU A 291 12.60 1.52 18.12
C LEU A 291 12.31 0.40 19.13
N GLY A 292 13.33 -0.05 19.85
CA GLY A 292 13.25 -1.22 20.73
C GLY A 292 13.21 -2.53 19.92
N GLY A 293 14.09 -3.45 20.30
CA GLY A 293 14.21 -4.77 19.67
C GLY A 293 14.41 -5.92 20.65
N ALA A 294 14.27 -5.70 21.96
CA ALA A 294 14.41 -6.78 22.93
C ALA A 294 13.22 -7.75 22.81
N GLY A 295 13.52 -9.03 22.56
CA GLY A 295 12.55 -10.09 22.36
C GLY A 295 12.88 -11.31 23.21
N ASP A 296 12.46 -11.27 24.47
CA ASP A 296 12.34 -12.49 25.31
C ASP A 296 10.91 -13.06 25.24
N ASP A 297 10.08 -12.54 24.32
CA ASP A 297 8.71 -13.01 24.13
C ASP A 297 8.64 -14.34 23.36
N SER A 298 7.51 -15.03 23.52
CA SER A 298 7.32 -16.37 22.96
C SER A 298 7.42 -16.42 21.42
N LEU A 299 7.08 -15.32 20.74
CA LEU A 299 7.08 -15.24 19.29
C LEU A 299 8.49 -15.02 18.74
N ALA A 300 9.27 -14.18 19.40
CA ALA A 300 10.69 -13.99 19.14
C ALA A 300 11.45 -15.32 19.28
N ILE A 301 11.26 -16.06 20.39
CA ILE A 301 11.89 -17.37 20.63
C ILE A 301 11.55 -18.36 19.50
N TYR A 302 10.28 -18.42 19.09
CA TYR A 302 9.87 -19.28 17.97
C TYR A 302 10.56 -18.89 16.65
N ALA A 303 10.60 -17.59 16.34
CA ALA A 303 11.21 -17.10 15.12
C ALA A 303 12.73 -17.37 15.12
N SER A 304 13.40 -17.25 16.27
CA SER A 304 14.82 -17.59 16.46
C SER A 304 15.11 -19.04 16.08
N GLY A 305 14.28 -19.98 16.56
CA GLY A 305 14.41 -21.42 16.25
C GLY A 305 14.09 -21.81 14.81
N SER A 306 13.42 -20.92 14.05
CA SER A 306 13.04 -21.18 12.66
C SER A 306 14.15 -20.76 11.69
N LYS A 307 14.56 -21.67 10.80
CA LYS A 307 15.69 -21.42 9.87
C LYS A 307 15.34 -20.44 8.75
N HIS A 308 14.14 -20.56 8.21
CA HIS A 308 13.66 -19.88 7.01
C HIS A 308 12.25 -19.33 7.24
N PHE A 309 11.72 -18.59 6.27
CA PHE A 309 10.34 -18.13 6.28
C PHE A 309 9.37 -19.30 6.48
N ALA A 310 8.47 -19.18 7.46
CA ALA A 310 7.53 -20.23 7.86
C ALA A 310 6.15 -20.05 7.20
N GLY A 311 5.90 -18.89 6.60
CA GLY A 311 4.63 -18.55 5.97
C GLY A 311 3.78 -17.62 6.84
N ASP A 312 2.77 -17.05 6.21
CA ASP A 312 1.81 -16.15 6.82
C ASP A 312 0.48 -16.87 7.08
N GLN A 313 -0.09 -16.62 8.26
CA GLN A 313 -1.39 -17.06 8.72
C GLN A 313 -2.20 -15.80 9.08
N LEU A 314 -3.08 -15.38 8.17
CA LEU A 314 -3.77 -14.10 8.20
C LEU A 314 -5.29 -14.27 8.31
N PHE A 315 -5.92 -13.27 8.93
CA PHE A 315 -7.37 -13.13 9.13
C PHE A 315 -8.00 -14.37 9.78
N PRO A 316 -7.54 -14.80 10.97
CA PRO A 316 -8.13 -15.93 11.66
C PRO A 316 -9.55 -15.61 12.12
N VAL A 317 -10.49 -16.51 11.84
CA VAL A 317 -11.89 -16.42 12.25
C VAL A 317 -12.34 -17.77 12.78
N TRP A 318 -12.94 -17.79 13.97
CA TRP A 318 -13.50 -19.00 14.55
C TRP A 318 -14.73 -19.50 13.79
N ILE A 319 -14.68 -20.73 13.27
CA ILE A 319 -15.80 -21.37 12.56
C ILE A 319 -16.45 -22.51 13.36
N GLY A 320 -15.79 -22.97 14.43
CA GLY A 320 -16.32 -23.86 15.46
C GLY A 320 -15.55 -23.66 16.77
N ASP A 321 -15.79 -24.52 17.77
CA ASP A 321 -15.12 -24.42 19.09
C ASP A 321 -13.64 -24.87 19.06
N GLU A 322 -13.23 -25.57 18.00
CA GLU A 322 -11.85 -26.03 17.82
C GLU A 322 -11.26 -25.62 16.47
N GLU A 323 -12.03 -24.93 15.62
CA GLU A 323 -11.69 -24.71 14.22
C GLU A 323 -11.57 -23.22 13.90
N VAL A 324 -10.40 -22.85 13.39
CA VAL A 324 -10.07 -21.50 12.93
C VAL A 324 -9.90 -21.53 11.42
N LEU A 325 -10.70 -20.74 10.70
CA LEU A 325 -10.50 -20.45 9.29
C LEU A 325 -9.51 -19.31 9.15
N MET A 326 -8.60 -19.40 8.19
CA MET A 326 -7.61 -18.36 7.90
C MET A 326 -7.14 -18.42 6.45
N VAL A 327 -6.40 -17.39 6.04
CA VAL A 327 -5.59 -17.41 4.83
C VAL A 327 -4.19 -17.86 5.19
N GLN A 328 -3.68 -18.84 4.46
CA GLN A 328 -2.29 -19.27 4.58
C GLN A 328 -1.54 -19.02 3.27
N SER A 329 -0.34 -18.42 3.35
CA SER A 329 0.55 -18.21 2.20
C SER A 329 2.02 -18.40 2.57
N ASP A 330 2.84 -18.85 1.61
CA ASP A 330 4.29 -18.91 1.78
C ASP A 330 4.99 -18.67 0.43
N TYR A 331 6.33 -18.71 0.38
CA TYR A 331 7.09 -18.49 -0.87
C TYR A 331 7.00 -19.64 -1.89
N LYS A 332 6.39 -20.77 -1.54
CA LYS A 332 6.29 -21.97 -2.38
C LYS A 332 4.86 -22.25 -2.84
N ASN A 333 3.87 -21.72 -2.14
CA ASN A 333 2.46 -22.03 -2.33
C ASN A 333 1.63 -20.76 -2.58
N ILE A 334 0.74 -20.84 -3.55
CA ILE A 334 -0.30 -19.82 -3.79
C ILE A 334 -1.18 -19.72 -2.52
N PRO A 335 -1.54 -18.50 -2.07
CA PRO A 335 -2.41 -18.32 -0.92
C PRO A 335 -3.67 -19.19 -0.97
N ALA A 336 -4.05 -19.79 0.15
CA ALA A 336 -5.22 -20.67 0.24
C ALA A 336 -6.08 -20.34 1.46
N PHE A 337 -7.37 -20.57 1.34
CA PHE A 337 -8.26 -20.64 2.50
C PHE A 337 -8.07 -21.99 3.18
N VAL A 338 -7.76 -21.99 4.48
CA VAL A 338 -7.47 -23.20 5.26
C VAL A 338 -8.22 -23.19 6.58
N VAL A 339 -8.62 -24.37 7.05
CA VAL A 339 -9.17 -24.58 8.39
C VAL A 339 -8.10 -25.27 9.23
N HIS A 340 -7.76 -24.67 10.37
CA HIS A 340 -6.86 -25.22 11.37
C HIS A 340 -7.63 -25.68 12.60
N ASN A 341 -7.49 -26.95 12.97
CA ASN A 341 -8.06 -27.48 14.20
C ASN A 341 -7.03 -27.34 15.33
N ILE A 342 -7.34 -26.54 16.35
CA ILE A 342 -6.40 -26.18 17.42
C ILE A 342 -6.03 -27.35 18.35
N ARG A 343 -6.92 -28.34 18.50
CA ARG A 343 -6.70 -29.51 19.37
C ARG A 343 -5.83 -30.56 18.69
N THR A 344 -6.18 -30.95 17.47
CA THR A 344 -5.47 -31.97 16.69
C THR A 344 -4.24 -31.43 15.96
N ARG A 345 -4.10 -30.10 15.88
CA ARG A 345 -3.06 -29.38 15.12
C ARG A 345 -3.08 -29.67 13.61
N ARG A 346 -4.17 -30.24 13.09
CA ARG A 346 -4.32 -30.54 11.65
C ARG A 346 -4.85 -29.33 10.90
N THR A 347 -4.32 -29.12 9.70
CA THR A 347 -4.78 -28.07 8.78
C THR A 347 -5.35 -28.71 7.52
N ARG A 348 -6.56 -28.31 7.13
CA ARG A 348 -7.22 -28.72 5.88
C ARG A 348 -7.34 -27.54 4.93
N SER A 349 -6.85 -27.69 3.70
CA SER A 349 -7.07 -26.68 2.65
C SER A 349 -8.49 -26.79 2.09
N ILE A 350 -9.18 -25.66 1.97
CA ILE A 350 -10.48 -25.57 1.29
C ILE A 350 -10.24 -25.38 -0.20
N ARG A 351 -9.44 -24.36 -0.56
CA ARG A 351 -9.20 -23.94 -1.94
C ARG A 351 -8.06 -22.91 -2.00
N LYS A 352 -7.31 -22.92 -3.12
CA LYS A 352 -6.41 -21.83 -3.51
C LYS A 352 -7.21 -20.56 -3.85
N ARG A 353 -6.76 -19.42 -3.34
CA ARG A 353 -7.37 -18.12 -3.57
C ARG A 353 -7.03 -17.61 -4.96
N ASP A 354 -7.93 -16.81 -5.49
CA ASP A 354 -7.61 -15.97 -6.63
C ASP A 354 -6.67 -14.82 -6.22
N ILE A 355 -5.96 -14.25 -7.21
CA ILE A 355 -5.16 -13.05 -7.01
C ILE A 355 -6.06 -11.91 -6.54
N ALA A 356 -5.65 -11.18 -5.52
CA ALA A 356 -6.39 -10.08 -4.94
C ALA A 356 -5.44 -8.96 -4.48
N PRO A 357 -5.91 -7.70 -4.49
CA PRO A 357 -5.12 -6.57 -3.98
C PRO A 357 -4.96 -6.59 -2.46
N ASP A 358 -5.82 -7.32 -1.73
CA ASP A 358 -5.73 -7.53 -0.28
C ASP A 358 -6.01 -9.02 0.03
N GLN A 359 -5.35 -9.54 1.05
CA GLN A 359 -5.60 -10.88 1.56
C GLN A 359 -6.88 -10.98 2.42
N TYR A 360 -7.57 -9.88 2.71
CA TYR A 360 -8.81 -9.87 3.47
C TYR A 360 -9.92 -10.77 2.90
N TYR A 361 -10.67 -11.39 3.81
CA TYR A 361 -11.95 -12.06 3.54
C TYR A 361 -12.87 -11.88 4.75
N SER A 362 -14.16 -12.17 4.57
CA SER A 362 -15.09 -12.35 5.69
C SER A 362 -15.74 -13.73 5.64
N TYR A 363 -16.20 -14.21 6.80
CA TYR A 363 -16.86 -15.49 6.94
C TYR A 363 -18.15 -15.34 7.74
N ARG A 364 -19.25 -15.88 7.20
CA ARG A 364 -20.50 -16.07 7.92
C ARG A 364 -21.33 -17.16 7.24
N ASN A 365 -22.08 -17.92 8.03
CA ASN A 365 -23.04 -18.92 7.53
C ASN A 365 -22.42 -19.91 6.50
N GLY A 366 -21.26 -20.48 6.83
CA GLY A 366 -20.56 -21.45 5.97
C GLY A 366 -19.95 -20.87 4.68
N LYS A 367 -19.99 -19.55 4.48
CA LYS A 367 -19.54 -18.86 3.27
C LYS A 367 -18.37 -17.96 3.58
N ILE A 368 -17.33 -18.05 2.76
CA ILE A 368 -16.27 -17.04 2.64
C ILE A 368 -16.70 -16.04 1.57
N VAL A 369 -16.61 -14.75 1.86
CA VAL A 369 -16.76 -13.68 0.87
C VAL A 369 -15.46 -12.88 0.77
N TYR A 370 -14.98 -12.62 -0.44
CA TYR A 370 -13.75 -11.88 -0.66
C TYR A 370 -13.78 -11.13 -2.01
N ALA A 371 -12.89 -10.16 -2.15
CA ALA A 371 -12.69 -9.41 -3.39
C ALA A 371 -11.44 -9.92 -4.10
N ALA A 372 -11.47 -9.94 -5.44
CA ALA A 372 -10.36 -10.44 -6.21
C ALA A 372 -10.19 -9.77 -7.57
N TYR A 373 -8.94 -9.70 -7.98
CA TYR A 373 -8.46 -8.96 -9.16
C TYR A 373 -8.96 -9.59 -10.46
N ALA A 374 -9.18 -8.74 -11.46
CA ALA A 374 -9.37 -9.12 -12.85
C ALA A 374 -8.85 -7.99 -13.77
N PRO A 375 -8.02 -8.30 -14.79
CA PRO A 375 -7.56 -7.30 -15.74
C PRO A 375 -8.67 -6.90 -16.72
N ASP A 376 -8.61 -5.70 -17.29
CA ASP A 376 -9.31 -5.43 -18.55
C ASP A 376 -8.53 -6.07 -19.71
N LEU A 377 -9.22 -6.83 -20.56
CA LEU A 377 -8.58 -7.58 -21.64
C LEU A 377 -8.01 -6.68 -22.75
N ARG A 378 -8.40 -5.41 -22.81
CA ARG A 378 -7.98 -4.46 -23.85
C ARG A 378 -7.17 -3.29 -23.31
N TRP A 379 -7.51 -2.78 -22.14
CA TRP A 379 -7.00 -1.50 -21.64
C TRP A 379 -6.07 -1.71 -20.44
N GLY A 380 -4.76 -1.60 -20.64
CA GLY A 380 -3.77 -1.83 -19.58
C GLY A 380 -3.84 -0.87 -18.38
N TRP A 381 -4.50 0.29 -18.53
CA TRP A 381 -4.72 1.24 -17.43
C TRP A 381 -6.09 1.09 -16.75
N ARG A 382 -6.79 0.01 -17.05
CA ARG A 382 -8.05 -0.34 -16.43
C ARG A 382 -8.01 -1.78 -15.94
N ASP A 383 -8.38 -1.96 -14.69
CA ASP A 383 -8.53 -3.28 -14.10
C ASP A 383 -9.69 -3.23 -13.07
N TYR A 384 -9.99 -4.38 -12.48
CA TYR A 384 -11.19 -4.58 -11.69
C TYR A 384 -10.92 -5.41 -10.44
N SER A 385 -11.77 -5.21 -9.44
CA SER A 385 -11.85 -6.02 -8.24
C SER A 385 -13.32 -6.43 -8.04
N GLY A 386 -13.57 -7.74 -8.16
CA GLY A 386 -14.90 -8.33 -8.12
C GLY A 386 -15.11 -9.23 -6.90
N ILE A 387 -16.36 -9.32 -6.43
CA ILE A 387 -16.75 -10.10 -5.26
C ILE A 387 -16.94 -11.57 -5.64
N ARG A 388 -16.41 -12.46 -4.80
CA ARG A 388 -16.51 -13.92 -4.93
C ARG A 388 -16.96 -14.52 -3.61
N ILE A 389 -17.75 -15.57 -3.70
CA ILE A 389 -18.20 -16.37 -2.55
C ILE A 389 -17.66 -17.79 -2.69
N VAL A 390 -17.15 -18.36 -1.61
CA VAL A 390 -16.75 -19.77 -1.52
C VAL A 390 -17.54 -20.44 -0.42
N ASP A 391 -18.17 -21.57 -0.74
CA ASP A 391 -18.77 -22.45 0.24
C ASP A 391 -17.68 -23.29 0.94
N VAL A 392 -17.59 -23.21 2.27
CA VAL A 392 -16.50 -23.82 3.05
C VAL A 392 -16.55 -25.35 3.02
N ASN A 393 -17.75 -25.92 2.93
CA ASN A 393 -17.93 -27.38 2.96
C ASN A 393 -17.50 -28.03 1.65
N SER A 394 -17.95 -27.47 0.52
CA SER A 394 -17.73 -28.01 -0.81
C SER A 394 -16.51 -27.42 -1.54
N GLY A 395 -15.98 -26.29 -1.07
CA GLY A 395 -14.93 -25.54 -1.76
C GLY A 395 -15.36 -24.94 -3.11
N LYS A 396 -16.66 -24.95 -3.43
CA LYS A 396 -17.20 -24.38 -4.67
C LYS A 396 -17.21 -22.85 -4.59
N GLN A 397 -16.71 -22.21 -5.65
CA GLN A 397 -16.65 -20.76 -5.78
C GLN A 397 -17.72 -20.25 -6.74
N ARG A 398 -18.33 -19.11 -6.41
CA ARG A 398 -19.23 -18.35 -7.27
C ARG A 398 -18.73 -16.91 -7.42
N VAL A 399 -18.74 -16.40 -8.65
CA VAL A 399 -18.46 -14.97 -8.95
C VAL A 399 -19.77 -14.20 -8.81
N ILE A 400 -19.75 -13.11 -8.05
CA ILE A 400 -20.92 -12.26 -7.79
C ILE A 400 -20.88 -11.00 -8.66
N THR A 401 -19.71 -10.36 -8.75
CA THR A 401 -19.54 -9.14 -9.54
C THR A 401 -18.37 -9.27 -10.52
N ILE A 402 -18.52 -8.62 -11.67
CA ILE A 402 -17.49 -8.52 -12.71
C ILE A 402 -17.41 -7.07 -13.17
N LYS A 403 -16.21 -6.63 -13.57
CA LYS A 403 -15.96 -5.25 -14.04
C LYS A 403 -16.32 -4.16 -13.01
N THR A 404 -16.07 -4.43 -11.74
CA THR A 404 -16.34 -3.53 -10.60
C THR A 404 -15.04 -3.14 -9.89
N LYS A 405 -15.11 -2.21 -8.93
CA LYS A 405 -14.00 -1.88 -8.01
C LYS A 405 -14.44 -2.07 -6.55
N TYR A 406 -14.86 -3.30 -6.23
CA TYR A 406 -15.29 -3.67 -4.89
C TYR A 406 -14.13 -4.20 -4.04
N PHE A 407 -14.12 -3.83 -2.78
CA PHE A 407 -13.13 -4.22 -1.79
C PHE A 407 -13.77 -4.53 -0.44
N SER A 408 -13.02 -5.23 0.40
CA SER A 408 -13.36 -5.56 1.78
C SER A 408 -14.81 -5.98 2.03
N PRO A 409 -15.35 -6.98 1.31
CA PRO A 409 -16.75 -7.36 1.45
C PRO A 409 -17.04 -8.09 2.77
N ASP A 410 -18.26 -7.97 3.26
CA ASP A 410 -18.83 -8.78 4.34
C ASP A 410 -20.19 -9.34 3.94
N ILE A 411 -20.59 -10.45 4.55
CA ILE A 411 -21.82 -11.17 4.20
C ILE A 411 -22.75 -11.26 5.43
N SER A 412 -24.04 -11.00 5.22
CA SER A 412 -25.05 -10.97 6.28
C SER A 412 -25.23 -12.32 6.96
N ALA A 413 -25.85 -12.34 8.14
CA ALA A 413 -26.08 -13.56 8.93
C ALA A 413 -26.87 -14.64 8.18
N ASP A 414 -27.89 -14.24 7.42
CA ASP A 414 -28.66 -15.14 6.55
C ASP A 414 -27.88 -15.59 5.29
N GLY A 415 -26.73 -14.99 5.01
CA GLY A 415 -25.91 -15.27 3.84
C GLY A 415 -26.54 -14.87 2.51
N ARG A 416 -27.44 -13.87 2.50
CA ARG A 416 -28.18 -13.38 1.31
C ARG A 416 -27.79 -11.97 0.85
N ARG A 417 -27.20 -11.16 1.73
CA ARG A 417 -26.76 -9.80 1.43
C ARG A 417 -25.26 -9.66 1.63
N ILE A 418 -24.67 -8.75 0.87
CA ILE A 418 -23.24 -8.42 0.92
C ILE A 418 -23.12 -6.91 1.10
N VAL A 419 -22.30 -6.45 2.04
CA VAL A 419 -21.81 -5.07 2.05
C VAL A 419 -20.38 -5.05 1.53
N ALA A 420 -20.02 -4.04 0.75
CA ALA A 420 -18.66 -3.89 0.25
C ALA A 420 -18.31 -2.42 0.06
N VAL A 421 -17.02 -2.12 0.12
CA VAL A 421 -16.49 -0.81 -0.25
C VAL A 421 -16.36 -0.73 -1.76
N HIS A 422 -16.98 0.25 -2.38
CA HIS A 422 -16.83 0.55 -3.80
C HIS A 422 -15.94 1.79 -3.97
N ALA A 423 -14.78 1.64 -4.61
CA ALA A 423 -13.91 2.78 -4.87
C ALA A 423 -14.51 3.70 -5.93
N THR A 424 -14.62 4.99 -5.61
CA THR A 424 -15.00 6.04 -6.56
C THR A 424 -13.75 6.76 -7.07
N ALA A 425 -13.92 7.81 -7.88
CA ALA A 425 -12.79 8.61 -8.35
C ALA A 425 -12.15 9.42 -7.19
N ASP A 426 -12.98 9.96 -6.30
CA ASP A 426 -12.56 10.92 -5.27
C ASP A 426 -12.52 10.38 -3.83
N SER A 427 -13.19 9.24 -3.56
CA SER A 427 -13.23 8.57 -2.25
C SER A 427 -13.70 7.11 -2.41
N ASN A 428 -14.61 6.64 -1.54
CA ASN A 428 -15.36 5.42 -1.71
C ASN A 428 -16.79 5.53 -1.16
N ALA A 429 -17.60 4.52 -1.44
CA ALA A 429 -18.94 4.38 -0.90
C ALA A 429 -19.15 2.95 -0.36
N VAL A 430 -20.04 2.81 0.62
CA VAL A 430 -20.53 1.49 1.04
C VAL A 430 -21.71 1.12 0.15
N HIS A 431 -21.64 -0.06 -0.47
CA HIS A 431 -22.71 -0.60 -1.30
C HIS A 431 -23.29 -1.84 -0.63
N LEU A 432 -24.62 -1.98 -0.68
CA LEU A 432 -25.34 -3.21 -0.34
C LEU A 432 -25.72 -3.94 -1.63
N LEU A 433 -25.37 -5.21 -1.72
CA LEU A 433 -25.70 -6.12 -2.81
C LEU A 433 -26.48 -7.34 -2.30
N THR A 434 -27.13 -8.05 -3.21
CA THR A 434 -27.60 -9.42 -2.95
C THR A 434 -26.57 -10.43 -3.45
N VAL A 435 -26.66 -11.67 -2.97
CA VAL A 435 -25.77 -12.74 -3.45
C VAL A 435 -26.10 -13.21 -4.88
N GLU A 436 -27.25 -12.83 -5.43
CA GLU A 436 -27.69 -13.13 -6.79
C GLU A 436 -27.29 -12.06 -7.81
N GLY A 437 -27.11 -10.81 -7.38
CA GLY A 437 -27.01 -9.65 -8.26
C GLY A 437 -25.61 -9.02 -8.31
N SER A 438 -25.25 -8.49 -9.48
CA SER A 438 -24.03 -7.71 -9.68
C SER A 438 -24.22 -6.20 -9.47
N VAL A 439 -25.48 -5.75 -9.35
CA VAL A 439 -25.88 -4.36 -9.17
C VAL A 439 -26.19 -4.13 -7.69
N PRO A 440 -25.73 -3.01 -7.08
CA PRO A 440 -26.09 -2.70 -5.71
C PRO A 440 -27.60 -2.46 -5.59
N VAL A 441 -28.23 -3.07 -4.59
CA VAL A 441 -29.61 -2.74 -4.21
C VAL A 441 -29.66 -1.41 -3.46
N GLN A 442 -28.53 -0.97 -2.91
CA GLN A 442 -28.42 0.30 -2.23
C GLN A 442 -26.98 0.84 -2.25
N VAL A 443 -26.87 2.16 -2.36
CA VAL A 443 -25.62 2.91 -2.17
C VAL A 443 -25.82 3.80 -0.95
N VAL A 444 -25.00 3.60 0.08
CA VAL A 444 -25.10 4.36 1.32
C VAL A 444 -24.62 5.79 1.06
N PRO A 445 -25.38 6.84 1.43
CA PRO A 445 -24.94 8.22 1.31
C PRO A 445 -23.61 8.49 2.06
N ASN A 446 -22.69 9.22 1.42
CA ASN A 446 -21.40 9.62 2.00
C ASN A 446 -21.11 11.11 1.72
N PRO A 447 -21.89 12.05 2.27
CA PRO A 447 -21.75 13.48 1.98
C PRO A 447 -20.43 14.06 2.48
N GLU A 448 -19.87 13.50 3.56
CA GLU A 448 -18.60 13.92 4.16
C GLU A 448 -17.37 13.37 3.40
N LYS A 449 -17.58 12.56 2.36
CA LYS A 449 -16.53 11.92 1.55
C LYS A 449 -15.53 11.10 2.36
N LEU A 450 -15.98 10.48 3.44
CA LEU A 450 -15.17 9.60 4.27
C LEU A 450 -14.66 8.41 3.46
N VAL A 451 -13.46 7.93 3.78
CA VAL A 451 -12.97 6.66 3.24
C VAL A 451 -13.30 5.56 4.24
N PHE A 452 -14.20 4.67 3.86
CA PHE A 452 -14.55 3.49 4.65
C PHE A 452 -13.66 2.30 4.29
N THR A 453 -13.33 1.48 5.28
CA THR A 453 -12.59 0.23 5.10
C THR A 453 -13.19 -0.85 5.99
N TYR A 454 -13.19 -2.08 5.49
CA TYR A 454 -13.60 -3.27 6.23
C TYR A 454 -14.99 -3.17 6.90
N PRO A 455 -16.07 -2.83 6.16
CA PRO A 455 -17.42 -2.82 6.70
C PRO A 455 -17.82 -4.22 7.20
N LYS A 456 -18.52 -4.29 8.33
CA LYS A 456 -19.02 -5.51 8.96
C LYS A 456 -20.49 -5.36 9.35
N PHE A 457 -21.32 -6.32 8.98
CA PHE A 457 -22.70 -6.39 9.43
C PHE A 457 -22.79 -6.57 10.95
N MET A 458 -23.64 -5.75 11.56
CA MET A 458 -24.12 -5.97 12.92
C MET A 458 -25.25 -7.02 12.94
N ASP A 459 -25.67 -7.42 14.14
CA ASP A 459 -26.79 -8.35 14.33
C ASP A 459 -28.10 -7.76 13.78
N ASP A 460 -28.33 -6.46 14.00
CA ASP A 460 -29.34 -5.70 13.27
C ASP A 460 -28.79 -5.36 11.87
N PRO A 461 -29.35 -5.96 10.80
CA PRO A 461 -28.76 -5.90 9.48
C PRO A 461 -29.01 -4.58 8.75
N VAL A 462 -29.65 -3.60 9.38
CA VAL A 462 -29.69 -2.21 8.87
C VAL A 462 -28.43 -1.43 9.27
N PHE A 463 -27.63 -1.95 10.20
CA PHE A 463 -26.39 -1.32 10.66
C PHE A 463 -25.15 -2.11 10.26
N ILE A 464 -24.07 -1.37 10.03
CA ILE A 464 -22.73 -1.91 9.90
C ILE A 464 -21.76 -1.18 10.83
N VAL A 465 -20.62 -1.79 11.10
CA VAL A 465 -19.44 -1.13 11.65
C VAL A 465 -18.36 -1.04 10.58
N ALA A 466 -17.64 0.07 10.51
CA ALA A 466 -16.49 0.22 9.62
C ALA A 466 -15.40 1.06 10.26
N ALA A 467 -14.15 0.89 9.81
CA ALA A 467 -13.12 1.90 10.05
C ALA A 467 -13.30 3.01 9.01
N ALA A 468 -13.47 4.24 9.46
CA ALA A 468 -13.66 5.42 8.63
C ALA A 468 -12.47 6.38 8.79
N ARG A 469 -12.21 7.13 7.72
CA ARG A 469 -11.14 8.12 7.66
C ARG A 469 -11.63 9.41 7.03
N ASN A 470 -11.41 10.53 7.71
CA ASN A 470 -11.84 11.83 7.24
C ASN A 470 -10.77 12.53 6.36
N LEU A 471 -11.09 13.71 5.85
CA LEU A 471 -10.20 14.48 4.95
C LEU A 471 -8.96 15.07 5.65
N ARG A 472 -8.95 15.14 6.99
CA ARG A 472 -7.77 15.51 7.79
C ARG A 472 -6.82 14.34 8.02
N GLY A 473 -7.27 13.13 7.68
CA GLY A 473 -6.53 11.91 7.92
C GLY A 473 -6.63 11.40 9.35
N GLU A 474 -7.69 11.78 10.07
CA GLU A 474 -8.05 11.14 11.33
C GLU A 474 -8.92 9.93 11.03
N MET A 475 -8.81 8.90 11.86
CA MET A 475 -9.61 7.68 11.78
C MET A 475 -10.49 7.50 13.01
N ALA A 476 -11.63 6.85 12.80
CA ALA A 476 -12.54 6.40 13.83
C ALA A 476 -13.17 5.06 13.44
N LEU A 477 -13.54 4.27 14.44
CA LEU A 477 -14.49 3.18 14.27
C LEU A 477 -15.90 3.79 14.31
N VAL A 478 -16.71 3.50 13.30
CA VAL A 478 -18.03 4.10 13.15
C VAL A 478 -19.10 3.03 12.98
N LYS A 479 -20.29 3.30 13.52
CA LYS A 479 -21.52 2.57 13.27
C LYS A 479 -22.33 3.34 12.24
N LEU A 480 -22.67 2.71 11.13
CA LEU A 480 -23.34 3.34 9.99
C LEU A 480 -24.68 2.65 9.73
N ARG A 481 -25.75 3.43 9.62
CA ARG A 481 -27.05 2.94 9.13
C ARG A 481 -27.02 2.90 7.60
N LEU A 482 -27.34 1.75 7.03
CA LEU A 482 -27.28 1.53 5.58
C LEU A 482 -28.30 2.40 4.83
N GLU A 483 -29.51 2.56 5.38
CA GLU A 483 -30.65 3.30 4.79
C GLU A 483 -30.33 4.73 4.35
N ASP A 484 -29.82 5.53 5.28
CA ASP A 484 -29.66 6.97 5.11
C ASP A 484 -28.21 7.46 5.26
N GLY A 485 -27.29 6.57 5.65
CA GLY A 485 -25.89 6.92 5.92
C GLY A 485 -25.70 7.65 7.25
N THR A 486 -26.69 7.66 8.15
CA THR A 486 -26.51 8.24 9.49
C THR A 486 -25.44 7.45 10.24
N MET A 487 -24.56 8.17 10.92
CA MET A 487 -23.33 7.64 11.47
C MET A 487 -23.16 8.03 12.93
N GLU A 488 -22.72 7.08 13.74
CA GLU A 488 -22.32 7.25 15.13
C GLU A 488 -20.85 6.85 15.27
N ASN A 489 -20.05 7.69 15.94
CA ASN A 489 -18.65 7.38 16.20
C ASN A 489 -18.54 6.49 17.45
N LEU A 490 -18.00 5.28 17.27
CA LEU A 490 -17.73 4.33 18.36
C LEU A 490 -16.38 4.60 19.04
N THR A 491 -15.47 5.29 18.34
CA THR A 491 -14.23 5.82 18.90
C THR A 491 -14.07 7.28 18.48
N PRO A 492 -13.33 8.11 19.24
CA PRO A 492 -13.03 9.47 18.81
C PRO A 492 -12.20 9.47 17.52
N TRP A 493 -12.33 10.54 16.74
CA TRP A 493 -11.42 10.83 15.63
C TRP A 493 -10.01 11.03 16.18
N SER A 494 -9.04 10.33 15.61
CA SER A 494 -7.64 10.44 16.04
C SER A 494 -6.68 10.16 14.88
N PRO A 495 -5.41 10.58 14.98
CA PRO A 495 -4.38 10.17 14.03
C PRO A 495 -4.05 8.67 14.10
N HIS A 496 -4.58 7.91 15.07
CA HIS A 496 -4.27 6.49 15.19
C HIS A 496 -4.89 5.70 14.03
N VAL A 497 -4.09 4.83 13.43
CA VAL A 497 -4.56 3.92 12.38
C VAL A 497 -5.48 2.88 13.01
N ILE A 498 -6.67 2.69 12.45
CA ILE A 498 -7.68 1.72 12.88
C ILE A 498 -8.01 0.79 11.72
N GLY A 499 -8.19 -0.50 11.98
CA GLY A 499 -8.59 -1.44 10.94
C GLY A 499 -9.00 -2.81 11.47
N TYR A 500 -9.34 -3.68 10.53
CA TYR A 500 -9.75 -5.07 10.80
C TYR A 500 -10.87 -5.23 11.85
N PRO A 501 -11.97 -4.46 11.79
CA PRO A 501 -13.09 -4.71 12.68
C PRO A 501 -13.70 -6.10 12.42
N LEU A 502 -14.21 -6.72 13.47
CA LEU A 502 -15.06 -7.90 13.42
C LEU A 502 -16.19 -7.74 14.43
N VAL A 503 -17.39 -8.21 14.08
CA VAL A 503 -18.57 -8.17 14.96
C VAL A 503 -18.94 -9.59 15.35
N GLN A 504 -19.09 -9.81 16.65
CA GLN A 504 -19.57 -11.06 17.25
C GLN A 504 -20.55 -10.72 18.38
N GLY A 505 -21.85 -10.78 18.10
CA GLY A 505 -22.88 -10.36 19.06
C GLY A 505 -22.76 -8.87 19.41
N ASP A 506 -22.70 -8.58 20.70
CA ASP A 506 -22.53 -7.22 21.25
C ASP A 506 -21.08 -6.72 21.27
N THR A 507 -20.13 -7.55 20.80
CA THR A 507 -18.70 -7.29 20.88
C THR A 507 -18.13 -6.96 19.50
N ILE A 508 -17.43 -5.84 19.42
CA ILE A 508 -16.71 -5.39 18.23
C ILE A 508 -15.21 -5.44 18.51
N THR A 509 -14.48 -6.31 17.85
CA THR A 509 -13.01 -6.35 17.94
C THR A 509 -12.40 -5.56 16.81
N PHE A 510 -11.23 -4.96 17.01
CA PHE A 510 -10.49 -4.23 15.98
C PHE A 510 -9.00 -4.13 16.34
N THR A 511 -8.19 -3.72 15.38
CA THR A 511 -6.78 -3.37 15.60
C THR A 511 -6.63 -1.86 15.54
N ALA A 512 -5.80 -1.28 16.40
CA ALA A 512 -5.43 0.12 16.33
C ALA A 512 -3.96 0.37 16.74
N SER A 513 -3.35 1.40 16.16
CA SER A 513 -2.00 1.83 16.52
C SER A 513 -2.00 2.61 17.84
N VAL A 514 -1.18 2.20 18.79
CA VAL A 514 -1.05 2.79 20.14
C VAL A 514 0.42 2.80 20.55
N ASN A 515 0.94 3.95 21.00
CA ASN A 515 2.27 4.11 21.59
C ASN A 515 3.41 3.39 20.83
N GLY A 516 3.47 3.54 19.50
CA GLY A 516 4.52 2.92 18.68
C GLY A 516 4.35 1.41 18.41
N SER A 517 3.17 0.85 18.66
CA SER A 517 2.81 -0.56 18.40
C SER A 517 1.39 -0.67 17.83
N ASP A 518 1.08 -1.75 17.13
CA ASP A 518 -0.30 -2.08 16.75
C ASP A 518 -0.88 -3.10 17.73
N ALA A 519 -1.98 -2.73 18.39
CA ALA A 519 -2.60 -3.52 19.44
C ALA A 519 -4.04 -3.92 19.12
N LEU A 520 -4.51 -4.94 19.84
CA LEU A 520 -5.84 -5.51 19.69
C LEU A 520 -6.79 -4.94 20.73
N PHE A 521 -7.98 -4.55 20.28
CA PHE A 521 -9.03 -3.97 21.09
C PHE A 521 -10.35 -4.73 20.93
N ALA A 522 -11.17 -4.66 21.97
CA ALA A 522 -12.56 -5.12 21.96
C ALA A 522 -13.44 -4.02 22.59
N LEU A 523 -14.51 -3.64 21.89
CA LEU A 523 -15.55 -2.74 22.36
C LEU A 523 -16.79 -3.56 22.66
N LYS A 524 -17.29 -3.49 23.90
CA LYS A 524 -18.52 -4.17 24.34
C LYS A 524 -19.43 -3.14 24.99
N GLY A 525 -20.55 -2.83 24.34
CA GLY A 525 -21.29 -1.58 24.63
C GLY A 525 -20.35 -0.38 24.49
N ASP A 526 -20.30 0.48 25.50
CA ASP A 526 -19.41 1.66 25.53
C ASP A 526 -18.06 1.38 26.19
N GLN A 527 -17.80 0.12 26.60
CA GLN A 527 -16.59 -0.25 27.32
C GLN A 527 -15.52 -0.75 26.35
N LEU A 528 -14.41 -0.02 26.30
CA LEU A 528 -13.24 -0.39 25.53
C LEU A 528 -12.26 -1.23 26.37
N TYR A 529 -11.80 -2.32 25.78
CA TYR A 529 -10.79 -3.20 26.34
C TYR A 529 -9.61 -3.31 25.39
N ARG A 530 -8.40 -3.32 25.93
CA ARG A 530 -7.18 -3.66 25.21
C ARG A 530 -6.76 -5.06 25.62
N LEU A 531 -6.42 -5.89 24.64
CA LEU A 531 -5.84 -7.19 24.92
C LEU A 531 -4.36 -7.06 25.24
N ASN A 532 -3.93 -7.56 26.40
CA ASN A 532 -2.50 -7.59 26.73
C ASN A 532 -1.84 -8.81 26.05
N THR A 533 -0.95 -8.52 25.09
CA THR A 533 -0.18 -9.51 24.32
C THR A 533 1.32 -9.39 24.55
N GLU A 534 1.80 -8.59 25.50
CA GLU A 534 3.22 -8.24 25.64
C GLU A 534 4.10 -9.48 25.91
N ALA A 535 3.66 -10.39 26.77
CA ALA A 535 4.37 -11.65 27.01
C ALA A 535 4.44 -12.57 25.77
N LEU A 536 3.53 -12.37 24.81
CA LEU A 536 3.48 -13.17 23.58
C LEU A 536 4.25 -12.51 22.44
N ASN A 537 4.14 -11.19 22.31
CA ASN A 537 4.74 -10.38 21.25
C ASN A 537 4.85 -8.92 21.75
N ALA A 538 6.04 -8.54 22.21
CA ALA A 538 6.35 -7.19 22.67
C ALA A 538 7.02 -6.35 21.57
N ALA A 539 7.69 -7.00 20.62
CA ALA A 539 8.51 -6.33 19.63
C ALA A 539 7.76 -5.88 18.37
N THR A 540 6.60 -6.44 18.06
CA THR A 540 5.88 -6.16 16.80
C THR A 540 4.37 -6.03 17.01
N GLY A 541 3.62 -5.77 15.95
CA GLY A 541 2.16 -5.65 16.00
C GLY A 541 1.40 -6.98 16.02
N ASN A 542 0.18 -6.92 16.58
CA ASN A 542 -0.82 -7.98 16.58
C ASN A 542 -2.09 -7.50 15.85
N TYR A 543 -2.68 -8.35 15.01
CA TYR A 543 -3.72 -7.94 14.05
C TYR A 543 -4.89 -8.92 13.99
N GLN A 544 -6.06 -8.43 13.56
CA GLN A 544 -7.20 -9.25 13.10
C GLN A 544 -7.77 -10.16 14.21
N LEU A 545 -8.06 -9.58 15.37
CA LEU A 545 -8.61 -10.32 16.51
C LEU A 545 -10.02 -10.87 16.20
N SER A 546 -10.20 -12.18 16.35
CA SER A 546 -11.50 -12.86 16.37
C SER A 546 -11.75 -13.48 17.74
N VAL A 547 -12.98 -13.34 18.24
CA VAL A 547 -13.40 -13.84 19.55
C VAL A 547 -14.68 -14.64 19.41
N ARG A 548 -14.70 -15.88 19.91
CA ARG A 548 -15.90 -16.73 19.97
C ARG A 548 -15.86 -17.57 21.24
N ASN A 549 -16.94 -17.62 22.01
CA ASN A 549 -17.04 -18.47 23.22
C ASN A 549 -15.86 -18.33 24.19
N ASN A 550 -15.40 -17.09 24.43
CA ASN A 550 -14.20 -16.78 25.23
C ASN A 550 -12.88 -17.37 24.70
N GLN A 551 -12.85 -17.79 23.44
CA GLN A 551 -11.65 -18.15 22.70
C GLN A 551 -11.25 -16.99 21.79
N PHE A 552 -9.96 -16.70 21.76
CA PHE A 552 -9.36 -15.58 21.06
C PHE A 552 -8.42 -16.14 20.00
N SER A 553 -8.46 -15.59 18.79
CA SER A 553 -7.47 -15.87 17.75
C SER A 553 -7.06 -14.58 17.05
N TRP A 554 -5.78 -14.46 16.70
CA TRP A 554 -5.25 -13.30 15.99
C TRP A 554 -3.97 -13.65 15.24
N SER A 555 -3.52 -12.75 14.38
CA SER A 555 -2.27 -12.86 13.64
C SER A 555 -1.19 -12.00 14.29
N ALA A 556 -0.09 -12.62 14.71
CA ALA A 556 1.06 -11.93 15.28
C ALA A 556 2.23 -11.94 14.29
N PHE A 557 2.83 -10.78 14.03
CA PHE A 557 3.92 -10.68 13.07
C PHE A 557 5.26 -11.17 13.65
N SER A 558 6.08 -11.85 12.87
CA SER A 558 7.40 -12.32 13.30
C SER A 558 8.43 -12.30 12.16
N ALA A 559 9.71 -12.51 12.49
CA ALA A 559 10.79 -12.61 11.50
C ALA A 559 10.67 -13.81 10.55
N VAL A 560 9.67 -14.66 10.73
CA VAL A 560 9.39 -15.81 9.85
C VAL A 560 7.96 -15.81 9.29
N GLY A 561 7.24 -14.69 9.40
CA GLY A 561 5.88 -14.48 8.88
C GLY A 561 4.84 -14.24 9.96
N TYR A 562 3.61 -14.00 9.54
CA TYR A 562 2.46 -13.90 10.43
C TYR A 562 2.07 -15.27 10.98
N ARG A 563 1.96 -15.38 12.30
CA ARG A 563 1.62 -16.61 12.99
C ARG A 563 0.24 -16.51 13.65
N LEU A 564 -0.57 -17.55 13.50
CA LEU A 564 -1.79 -17.75 14.26
C LEU A 564 -1.45 -17.88 15.75
N GLN A 565 -2.02 -17.01 16.56
CA GLN A 565 -2.07 -17.12 18.01
C GLN A 565 -3.48 -17.47 18.45
N VAL A 566 -3.59 -18.29 19.49
CA VAL A 566 -4.86 -18.67 20.11
C VAL A 566 -4.75 -18.64 21.62
N SER A 567 -5.79 -18.19 22.30
CA SER A 567 -5.88 -18.21 23.77
C SER A 567 -7.31 -18.47 24.24
N SER A 568 -7.47 -19.21 25.33
CA SER A 568 -8.72 -19.41 26.06
C SER A 568 -8.86 -18.49 27.30
N ALA A 569 -7.81 -17.73 27.61
CA ALA A 569 -7.76 -16.78 28.71
C ALA A 569 -6.95 -15.57 28.26
N ALA A 570 -7.65 -14.57 27.73
CA ALA A 570 -7.03 -13.37 27.22
C ALA A 570 -7.18 -12.27 28.30
N PRO A 571 -6.09 -11.72 28.85
CA PRO A 571 -6.17 -10.66 29.84
C PRO A 571 -6.64 -9.37 29.14
N LEU A 572 -7.95 -9.14 29.16
CA LEU A 572 -8.56 -7.88 28.75
C LEU A 572 -8.34 -6.86 29.86
N VAL A 573 -7.62 -5.79 29.55
CA VAL A 573 -7.42 -4.66 30.43
C VAL A 573 -8.36 -3.54 29.98
N ARG A 574 -9.15 -2.98 30.91
CA ARG A 574 -10.03 -1.86 30.60
C ARG A 574 -9.19 -0.67 30.12
N SER A 575 -9.59 -0.04 29.01
CA SER A 575 -8.91 1.11 28.44
C SER A 575 -9.87 2.30 28.34
N CYS A 576 -9.36 3.52 28.56
CA CYS A 576 -10.16 4.74 28.41
C CYS A 576 -10.19 5.25 26.96
N ALA A 577 -9.20 4.87 26.15
CA ALA A 577 -9.12 5.18 24.73
C ALA A 577 -8.16 4.19 24.03
N PRO A 578 -8.22 4.04 22.70
CA PRO A 578 -7.08 3.60 21.93
C PRO A 578 -6.11 4.79 21.85
N SER A 579 -5.31 5.00 22.89
CA SER A 579 -4.33 6.10 22.99
C SER A 579 -2.92 5.60 22.73
#